data_AF-A0A3B3WU39-F1
#
_entry.id   AF-A0A3B3WU39-F1
#
_cell.length_a   1.000
_cell.length_b   1.000
_cell.length_c   1.000
_cell.angle_alpha   90.00
_cell.angle_beta   90.00
_cell.angle_gamma   90.00
#
_symmetry.space_group_name_H-M   'P 1'
#
loop_
_entity.id
_entity.type
_entity.pdbx_description
1 polymer ?
#
loop_
_entity_poly.entity_id
_entity_poly.type
_entity_poly.pdbx_seq_one_letter_code
_entity_poly.pdbx_strand_id
1 'polypeptide(L)'
;LNVLEVCETAHFPDTKTHELVAQKSAGLFSEAVETQMEVQNMQNMFPVLPACPLRVDPIPYDTPKPAGHTRFVCVSDTHSRTDGIQMPYGDVLLHMGDFTELGLPSEVKKFNDWLGGLPYEFKVVIAGNHELTFDKDFMAELVKQDYYRFPSVSKLKPEDFDNVQSLLTNCVYLQDSDVTIKGFRIYGTPWTPWFNGWGFNLPRGQSLLDKWNLVPEGVDILMTHGPPLGFRDWVPKELQRVGCVELLNTVQKRVRPKLHAFGGIHEGYGIMTDGFTTFINASTCTVSFQPTNPPIVFDLPNPSSS
;
A
#
# COMPACT_ATOMS: atom_id res chain seq x y z
N LEU A 1 14.12 -40.91 48.93
CA LEU A 1 13.31 -39.79 49.48
C LEU A 1 12.31 -39.46 48.38
N ASN A 2 11.18 -40.18 48.23
CA ASN A 2 10.12 -40.51 49.21
C ASN A 2 9.52 -39.24 49.85
N VAL A 3 8.19 -39.06 49.96
CA VAL A 3 7.02 -39.86 49.50
C VAL A 3 5.77 -38.94 49.39
N LEU A 4 4.63 -39.50 48.98
CA LEU A 4 3.27 -38.92 48.84
C LEU A 4 2.62 -38.34 50.13
N GLU A 5 1.32 -37.99 50.00
CA GLU A 5 0.24 -37.93 51.02
C GLU A 5 -0.05 -36.56 51.69
N VAL A 6 -1.29 -36.11 52.00
CA VAL A 6 -2.69 -36.60 51.69
C VAL A 6 -3.73 -35.43 51.83
N CYS A 7 -5.00 -35.63 51.44
CA CYS A 7 -6.13 -34.69 51.69
C CYS A 7 -6.77 -34.84 53.08
N GLU A 8 -7.41 -33.80 53.65
CA GLU A 8 -8.56 -33.90 54.59
C GLU A 8 -9.27 -32.52 54.74
N THR A 9 -10.53 -32.34 54.28
CA THR A 9 -11.84 -32.40 55.00
C THR A 9 -12.20 -31.28 56.00
N ALA A 10 -13.32 -30.58 55.72
CA ALA A 10 -14.24 -29.97 56.71
C ALA A 10 -15.62 -29.74 56.02
N HIS A 11 -16.62 -30.58 56.28
CA HIS A 11 -17.74 -30.36 57.23
C HIS A 11 -18.84 -29.38 56.78
N PHE A 12 -20.04 -29.92 56.52
CA PHE A 12 -21.33 -29.22 56.48
C PHE A 12 -22.01 -29.26 57.86
N PRO A 13 -22.92 -28.31 58.14
CA PRO A 13 -24.19 -28.71 58.75
C PRO A 13 -25.45 -28.01 58.20
N ASP A 14 -26.48 -28.83 57.93
CA ASP A 14 -27.94 -28.65 58.12
C ASP A 14 -28.70 -27.37 57.69
N THR A 15 -29.45 -27.56 56.59
CA THR A 15 -30.92 -27.41 56.48
C THR A 15 -31.65 -26.30 57.27
N LYS A 16 -32.01 -25.19 56.59
CA LYS A 16 -33.33 -24.49 56.73
C LYS A 16 -33.53 -23.30 55.76
N THR A 17 -33.63 -23.51 54.44
CA THR A 17 -33.86 -22.37 53.50
C THR A 17 -34.50 -22.75 52.15
N HIS A 18 -35.43 -23.71 52.10
CA HIS A 18 -36.02 -24.16 50.82
C HIS A 18 -37.14 -23.29 50.22
N GLU A 19 -37.57 -22.20 50.86
CA GLU A 19 -38.65 -21.33 50.36
C GLU A 19 -38.22 -19.89 49.99
N LEU A 20 -36.94 -19.51 50.14
CA LEU A 20 -36.47 -18.15 49.81
C LEU A 20 -35.82 -18.00 48.42
N VAL A 21 -35.79 -19.07 47.61
CA VAL A 21 -35.10 -19.09 46.31
C VAL A 21 -36.02 -18.67 45.15
N ALA A 22 -37.35 -18.81 45.29
CA ALA A 22 -38.30 -18.55 44.20
C ALA A 22 -38.55 -17.06 43.88
N GLN A 23 -38.31 -16.13 44.83
CA GLN A 23 -38.57 -14.70 44.62
C GLN A 23 -37.34 -13.85 44.28
N LYS A 24 -36.11 -14.36 44.45
CA LYS A 24 -34.89 -13.63 44.03
C LYS A 24 -34.60 -13.74 42.52
N SER A 25 -35.11 -14.76 41.84
CA SER A 25 -34.88 -14.99 40.42
C SER A 25 -35.55 -13.95 39.51
N ALA A 26 -36.62 -13.28 39.96
CA ALA A 26 -37.33 -12.29 39.14
C ALA A 26 -36.60 -10.93 39.06
N GLY A 27 -35.91 -10.50 40.14
CA GLY A 27 -35.13 -9.26 40.14
C GLY A 27 -33.82 -9.35 39.36
N LEU A 28 -33.14 -10.50 39.46
CA LEU A 28 -31.88 -10.74 38.73
C LEU A 28 -32.05 -10.80 37.20
N PHE A 29 -33.27 -11.02 36.70
CA PHE A 29 -33.56 -11.02 35.27
C PHE A 29 -33.81 -9.62 34.67
N SER A 30 -34.15 -8.59 35.46
CA SER A 30 -34.23 -7.21 34.94
C SER A 30 -32.86 -6.55 34.88
N GLU A 31 -32.05 -6.69 35.94
CA GLU A 31 -30.66 -6.19 35.96
C GLU A 31 -29.79 -6.81 34.84
N ALA A 32 -30.05 -8.08 34.48
CA ALA A 32 -29.37 -8.76 33.38
C ALA A 32 -29.75 -8.24 31.97
N VAL A 33 -30.91 -7.58 31.82
CA VAL A 33 -31.37 -7.02 30.53
C VAL A 33 -30.93 -5.56 30.39
N GLU A 34 -30.98 -4.76 31.47
CA GLU A 34 -30.42 -3.40 31.46
C GLU A 34 -28.91 -3.42 31.20
N THR A 35 -28.16 -4.34 31.83
CA THR A 35 -26.71 -4.48 31.59
C THR A 35 -26.37 -4.93 30.15
N GLN A 36 -27.23 -5.68 29.46
CA GLN A 36 -27.01 -5.99 28.03
C GLN A 36 -27.24 -4.77 27.12
N MET A 37 -28.23 -3.92 27.43
CA MET A 37 -28.45 -2.66 26.70
C MET A 37 -27.30 -1.65 26.92
N GLU A 38 -26.75 -1.56 28.13
CA GLU A 38 -25.58 -0.71 28.40
C GLU A 38 -24.31 -1.23 27.73
N VAL A 39 -24.10 -2.55 27.65
CA VAL A 39 -22.97 -3.14 26.91
C VAL A 39 -23.08 -2.88 25.40
N GLN A 40 -24.27 -2.92 24.81
CA GLN A 40 -24.47 -2.53 23.41
C GLN A 40 -24.24 -1.03 23.16
N ASN A 41 -24.62 -0.16 24.11
CA ASN A 41 -24.35 1.28 23.98
C ASN A 41 -22.87 1.65 24.20
N MET A 42 -22.13 0.92 25.04
CA MET A 42 -20.69 1.12 25.19
C MET A 42 -19.87 0.77 23.93
N GLN A 43 -20.35 -0.15 23.08
CA GLN A 43 -19.67 -0.47 21.81
C GLN A 43 -19.62 0.72 20.83
N ASN A 44 -20.49 1.72 20.99
CA ASN A 44 -20.49 2.95 20.20
C ASN A 44 -19.72 4.12 20.85
N MET A 45 -19.11 3.91 22.02
CA MET A 45 -18.44 4.96 22.81
C MET A 45 -16.91 4.83 22.91
N PHE A 46 -16.34 3.73 22.41
CA PHE A 46 -14.89 3.65 22.22
C PHE A 46 -14.53 4.24 20.85
N PRO A 47 -13.51 5.12 20.74
CA PRO A 47 -12.91 5.36 19.45
C PRO A 47 -12.41 4.02 18.92
N VAL A 48 -12.77 3.66 17.69
CA VAL A 48 -12.18 2.51 17.01
C VAL A 48 -10.67 2.70 17.05
N LEU A 49 -9.99 1.91 17.88
CA LEU A 49 -8.53 1.93 17.96
C LEU A 49 -8.02 1.76 16.52
N PRO A 50 -7.11 2.61 16.02
CA PRO A 50 -6.61 2.48 14.66
C PRO A 50 -6.11 1.05 14.50
N ALA A 51 -6.74 0.31 13.58
CA ALA A 51 -6.62 -1.13 13.54
C ALA A 51 -5.14 -1.51 13.45
N CYS A 52 -4.70 -2.36 14.39
CA CYS A 52 -3.28 -2.71 14.50
C CYS A 52 -2.80 -3.25 13.15
N PRO A 53 -1.77 -2.65 12.52
CA PRO A 53 -1.37 -3.03 11.17
C PRO A 53 -0.98 -4.52 11.07
N LEU A 54 -1.83 -5.32 10.44
CA LEU A 54 -1.65 -6.78 10.32
C LEU A 54 -0.81 -7.09 9.09
N ARG A 55 0.10 -8.06 9.18
CA ARG A 55 0.80 -8.62 8.01
C ARG A 55 -0.10 -9.62 7.29
N VAL A 56 0.03 -9.66 5.97
CA VAL A 56 -0.66 -10.62 5.11
C VAL A 56 0.39 -11.28 4.20
N ASP A 57 0.31 -12.59 4.01
CA ASP A 57 1.19 -13.31 3.10
C ASP A 57 0.64 -13.23 1.66
N PRO A 58 1.49 -13.01 0.63
CA PRO A 58 1.07 -13.07 -0.77
C PRO A 58 0.50 -14.44 -1.14
N ILE A 59 -0.56 -14.46 -1.96
CA ILE A 59 -1.12 -15.73 -2.46
C ILE A 59 -0.21 -16.34 -3.56
N PRO A 60 -0.05 -17.68 -3.61
CA PRO A 60 0.64 -18.36 -4.70
C PRO A 60 0.03 -18.08 -6.08
N TYR A 61 0.85 -18.09 -7.13
CA TYR A 61 0.42 -17.74 -8.50
C TYR A 61 -0.58 -18.73 -9.13
N ASP A 62 -0.54 -19.98 -8.70
CA ASP A 62 -1.46 -21.05 -9.08
C ASP A 62 -2.80 -20.99 -8.31
N THR A 63 -2.93 -20.11 -7.31
CA THR A 63 -4.21 -19.86 -6.60
C THR A 63 -5.29 -19.50 -7.62
N PRO A 64 -6.39 -20.26 -7.73
CA PRO A 64 -7.47 -19.94 -8.65
C PRO A 64 -8.07 -18.56 -8.35
N LYS A 65 -8.12 -17.69 -9.36
CA LYS A 65 -8.76 -16.37 -9.23
C LYS A 65 -10.25 -16.57 -8.92
N PRO A 66 -10.81 -16.01 -7.84
CA PRO A 66 -12.22 -16.18 -7.50
C PRO A 66 -13.15 -15.68 -8.61
N ALA A 67 -14.34 -16.29 -8.72
CA ALA A 67 -15.34 -15.84 -9.68
C ALA A 67 -15.75 -14.38 -9.42
N GLY A 68 -15.95 -13.60 -10.49
CA GLY A 68 -16.30 -12.18 -10.38
C GLY A 68 -15.19 -11.30 -9.77
N HIS A 69 -13.93 -11.72 -9.78
CA HIS A 69 -12.79 -10.91 -9.33
C HIS A 69 -11.83 -10.56 -10.48
N THR A 70 -11.10 -9.47 -10.30
CA THR A 70 -9.97 -9.04 -11.14
C THR A 70 -8.68 -9.21 -10.37
N ARG A 71 -7.69 -9.85 -10.99
CA ARG A 71 -6.35 -10.09 -10.45
C ARG A 71 -5.41 -8.97 -10.88
N PHE A 72 -4.96 -8.20 -9.91
CA PHE A 72 -3.93 -7.20 -10.06
C PHE A 72 -2.56 -7.84 -9.83
N VAL A 73 -1.60 -7.54 -10.70
CA VAL A 73 -0.19 -7.86 -10.53
C VAL A 73 0.53 -6.58 -10.13
N CYS A 74 1.12 -6.55 -8.94
CA CYS A 74 1.77 -5.39 -8.35
C CYS A 74 3.29 -5.53 -8.45
N VAL A 75 3.93 -4.53 -9.05
CA VAL A 75 5.38 -4.42 -9.29
C VAL A 75 5.81 -2.98 -9.01
N SER A 76 7.06 -2.76 -8.62
CA SER A 76 7.64 -1.44 -8.40
C SER A 76 9.16 -1.56 -8.39
N ASP A 77 9.88 -0.45 -8.57
CA ASP A 77 11.33 -0.40 -8.32
C ASP A 77 12.09 -1.45 -9.15
N THR A 78 11.78 -1.52 -10.45
CA THR A 78 12.44 -2.43 -11.38
C THR A 78 13.75 -1.87 -11.92
N HIS A 79 13.96 -0.54 -11.86
CA HIS A 79 15.20 0.16 -12.23
C HIS A 79 15.87 -0.37 -13.51
N SER A 80 15.14 -0.42 -14.63
CA SER A 80 15.60 -0.96 -15.92
C SER A 80 16.00 -2.47 -15.92
N ARG A 81 15.82 -3.21 -14.81
CA ARG A 81 16.19 -4.62 -14.61
C ARG A 81 14.99 -5.58 -14.80
N THR A 82 14.21 -5.33 -15.84
CA THR A 82 13.03 -6.13 -16.19
C THR A 82 13.35 -7.49 -16.84
N ASP A 83 14.58 -7.66 -17.32
CA ASP A 83 15.04 -8.88 -17.97
C ASP A 83 15.07 -10.07 -17.00
N GLY A 84 14.29 -11.12 -17.30
CA GLY A 84 14.25 -12.35 -16.50
C GLY A 84 13.21 -12.39 -15.37
N ILE A 85 12.52 -11.27 -15.08
CA ILE A 85 11.40 -11.27 -14.11
C ILE A 85 10.32 -12.24 -14.58
N GLN A 86 9.98 -13.23 -13.74
CA GLN A 86 8.92 -14.18 -14.02
C GLN A 86 7.56 -13.57 -13.65
N MET A 87 6.86 -13.09 -14.68
CA MET A 87 5.60 -12.36 -14.53
C MET A 87 4.40 -13.33 -14.42
N PRO A 88 3.59 -13.28 -13.34
CA PRO A 88 2.52 -14.25 -13.08
C PRO A 88 1.25 -13.98 -13.91
N TYR A 89 0.32 -14.93 -13.92
CA TYR A 89 -1.02 -14.71 -14.46
C TYR A 89 -1.77 -13.61 -13.68
N GLY A 90 -2.43 -12.72 -14.41
CA GLY A 90 -3.31 -11.67 -13.90
C GLY A 90 -4.01 -10.93 -15.03
N ASP A 91 -4.87 -9.98 -14.69
CA ASP A 91 -5.64 -9.20 -15.67
C ASP A 91 -5.06 -7.79 -15.88
N VAL A 92 -4.60 -7.15 -14.80
CA VAL A 92 -4.11 -5.76 -14.79
C VAL A 92 -2.76 -5.69 -14.08
N LEU A 93 -1.75 -5.09 -14.72
CA LEU A 93 -0.47 -4.76 -14.10
C LEU A 93 -0.52 -3.35 -13.48
N LEU A 94 -0.03 -3.21 -12.26
CA LEU A 94 0.22 -1.94 -11.59
C LEU A 94 1.74 -1.82 -11.36
N HIS A 95 2.37 -0.75 -11.86
CA HIS A 95 3.78 -0.42 -11.63
C HIS A 95 3.91 0.89 -10.84
N MET A 96 4.46 0.84 -9.63
CA MET A 96 4.48 1.98 -8.69
C MET A 96 5.76 2.82 -8.72
N GLY A 97 6.23 3.15 -9.93
CA GLY A 97 7.41 3.98 -10.12
C GLY A 97 8.74 3.23 -10.09
N ASP A 98 9.82 4.00 -10.30
CA ASP A 98 11.20 3.54 -10.41
C ASP A 98 11.35 2.39 -11.41
N PHE A 99 10.82 2.62 -12.62
CA PHE A 99 10.98 1.72 -13.75
C PHE A 99 12.29 1.96 -14.52
N THR A 100 12.97 3.08 -14.25
CA THR A 100 14.29 3.46 -14.79
C THR A 100 15.32 3.67 -13.68
N GLU A 101 16.59 3.86 -14.04
CA GLU A 101 17.65 4.30 -13.12
C GLU A 101 17.77 5.84 -13.08
N LEU A 102 17.49 6.55 -14.18
CA LEU A 102 17.68 8.00 -14.29
C LEU A 102 16.62 8.71 -15.18
N GLY A 103 15.55 8.03 -15.60
CA GLY A 103 14.54 8.55 -16.51
C GLY A 103 15.03 8.75 -17.95
N LEU A 104 16.16 8.17 -18.36
CA LEU A 104 16.68 8.43 -19.71
C LEU A 104 15.69 7.90 -20.78
N PRO A 105 15.44 8.62 -21.90
CA PRO A 105 14.48 8.19 -22.92
C PRO A 105 14.70 6.76 -23.46
N SER A 106 15.95 6.28 -23.49
CA SER A 106 16.30 4.91 -23.84
C SER A 106 15.84 3.86 -22.82
N GLU A 107 15.88 4.19 -21.53
CA GLU A 107 15.37 3.34 -20.45
C GLU A 107 13.85 3.27 -20.49
N VAL A 108 13.19 4.42 -20.64
CA VAL A 108 11.73 4.51 -20.78
C VAL A 108 11.27 3.70 -21.99
N LYS A 109 11.98 3.76 -23.12
CA LYS A 109 11.71 2.90 -24.28
C LYS A 109 11.91 1.42 -23.95
N LYS A 110 13.02 1.02 -23.31
CA LYS A 110 13.26 -0.39 -22.92
C LYS A 110 12.13 -0.91 -22.03
N PHE A 111 11.71 -0.13 -21.05
CA PHE A 111 10.60 -0.46 -20.16
C PHE A 111 9.28 -0.58 -20.93
N ASN A 112 8.98 0.34 -21.84
CA ASN A 112 7.80 0.26 -22.70
C ASN A 112 7.81 -0.96 -23.63
N ASP A 113 8.96 -1.31 -24.20
CA ASP A 113 9.13 -2.52 -25.01
C ASP A 113 8.85 -3.78 -24.19
N TRP A 114 9.34 -3.84 -22.93
CA TRP A 114 9.03 -4.91 -21.99
C TRP A 114 7.53 -4.99 -21.66
N LEU A 115 6.87 -3.86 -21.33
CA LEU A 115 5.42 -3.80 -21.10
C LEU A 115 4.61 -4.33 -22.29
N GLY A 116 5.05 -4.03 -23.52
CA GLY A 116 4.43 -4.52 -24.75
C GLY A 116 4.50 -6.04 -24.93
N GLY A 117 5.50 -6.69 -24.34
CA GLY A 117 5.63 -8.15 -24.32
C GLY A 117 4.76 -8.87 -23.28
N LEU A 118 4.12 -8.14 -22.35
CA LEU A 118 3.34 -8.74 -21.25
C LEU A 118 1.87 -8.99 -21.64
N PRO A 119 1.27 -10.12 -21.23
CA PRO A 119 -0.06 -10.55 -21.69
C PRO A 119 -1.24 -9.81 -21.02
N TYR A 120 -0.97 -8.92 -20.05
CA TYR A 120 -2.01 -8.20 -19.31
C TYR A 120 -2.85 -7.30 -20.23
N GLU A 121 -4.17 -7.30 -20.03
CA GLU A 121 -5.11 -6.48 -20.81
C GLU A 121 -4.84 -4.99 -20.60
N PHE A 122 -4.56 -4.61 -19.34
CA PHE A 122 -4.20 -3.25 -18.95
C PHE A 122 -2.89 -3.25 -18.16
N LYS A 123 -2.12 -2.18 -18.36
CA LYS A 123 -0.93 -1.85 -17.57
C LYS A 123 -1.10 -0.41 -17.10
N VAL A 124 -0.95 -0.15 -15.81
CA VAL A 124 -1.03 1.19 -15.21
C VAL A 124 0.30 1.50 -14.55
N VAL A 125 0.86 2.68 -14.83
CA VAL A 125 2.20 3.08 -14.41
C VAL A 125 2.14 4.47 -13.80
N ILE A 126 2.83 4.66 -12.67
CA ILE A 126 3.22 5.98 -12.17
C ILE A 126 4.75 6.10 -12.25
N ALA A 127 5.28 7.32 -12.19
CA ALA A 127 6.70 7.57 -11.97
C ALA A 127 7.10 7.37 -10.49
N GLY A 128 8.39 7.16 -10.25
CA GLY A 128 9.04 7.24 -8.95
C GLY A 128 10.18 8.26 -8.95
N ASN A 129 11.00 8.28 -7.90
CA ASN A 129 12.05 9.29 -7.76
C ASN A 129 13.24 9.13 -8.72
N HIS A 130 13.41 7.98 -9.38
CA HIS A 130 14.41 7.76 -10.44
C HIS A 130 13.99 8.28 -11.82
N GLU A 131 12.70 8.54 -12.07
CA GLU A 131 12.19 9.12 -13.32
C GLU A 131 12.47 10.64 -13.43
N LEU A 132 13.73 11.04 -13.29
CA LEU A 132 14.15 12.45 -13.19
C LEU A 132 13.65 13.34 -14.34
N THR A 133 13.56 12.80 -15.55
CA THR A 133 13.10 13.51 -16.76
C THR A 133 11.59 13.79 -16.79
N PHE A 134 10.79 13.11 -15.96
CA PHE A 134 9.35 13.34 -15.85
C PHE A 134 9.04 14.50 -14.89
N ASP A 135 9.95 14.80 -13.95
CA ASP A 135 9.86 15.95 -13.06
C ASP A 135 10.46 17.19 -13.74
N LYS A 136 9.58 17.99 -14.35
CA LYS A 136 9.96 19.20 -15.09
C LYS A 136 10.57 20.28 -14.19
N ASP A 137 10.16 20.36 -12.92
CA ASP A 137 10.70 21.33 -11.97
C ASP A 137 12.11 20.91 -11.54
N PHE A 138 12.32 19.61 -11.27
CA PHE A 138 13.65 19.05 -11.02
C PHE A 138 14.60 19.28 -12.20
N MET A 139 14.16 18.97 -13.44
CA MET A 139 14.99 19.18 -14.63
C MET A 139 15.32 20.66 -14.85
N ALA A 140 14.37 21.58 -14.61
CA ALA A 140 14.59 23.02 -14.72
C ALA A 140 15.57 23.57 -13.68
N GLU A 141 15.64 22.99 -12.48
CA GLU A 141 16.67 23.34 -11.49
C GLU A 141 18.01 22.66 -11.77
N LEU A 142 18.02 21.41 -12.26
CA LEU A 142 19.24 20.67 -12.60
C LEU A 142 20.08 21.37 -13.67
N VAL A 143 19.45 22.03 -14.66
CA VAL A 143 20.17 22.79 -15.70
C VAL A 143 20.66 24.17 -15.25
N LYS A 144 20.18 24.70 -14.12
CA LYS A 144 20.62 26.00 -13.56
C LYS A 144 21.85 25.86 -12.64
N GLN A 145 22.10 24.66 -12.13
CA GLN A 145 23.16 24.35 -11.19
C GLN A 145 24.21 23.47 -11.89
N ASP A 146 25.51 23.70 -11.65
CA ASP A 146 26.60 22.87 -12.20
C ASP A 146 26.65 21.47 -11.51
N TYR A 147 25.55 20.72 -11.61
CA TYR A 147 25.33 19.47 -10.89
C TYR A 147 25.99 18.29 -11.61
N TYR A 148 27.29 18.14 -11.43
CA TYR A 148 28.08 16.96 -11.85
C TYR A 148 27.59 15.61 -11.27
N ARG A 149 26.56 15.62 -10.41
CA ARG A 149 25.95 14.44 -9.79
C ARG A 149 25.21 13.53 -10.79
N PHE A 150 24.55 14.09 -11.80
CA PHE A 150 23.75 13.34 -12.77
C PHE A 150 24.23 13.59 -14.22
N PRO A 151 25.50 13.29 -14.55
CA PRO A 151 26.16 13.78 -15.77
C PRO A 151 25.62 13.19 -17.08
N SER A 152 24.76 12.15 -17.02
CA SER A 152 24.02 11.64 -18.18
C SER A 152 22.73 12.43 -18.42
N VAL A 153 22.07 12.88 -17.35
CA VAL A 153 20.80 13.62 -17.41
C VAL A 153 21.07 15.09 -17.74
N SER A 154 22.09 15.71 -17.12
CA SER A 154 22.51 17.10 -17.41
C SER A 154 23.03 17.33 -18.84
N LYS A 155 23.16 16.29 -19.66
CA LYS A 155 23.50 16.36 -21.10
C LYS A 155 22.29 16.34 -22.01
N LEU A 156 21.12 15.97 -21.49
CA LEU A 156 19.87 16.01 -22.24
C LEU A 156 19.49 17.46 -22.51
N LYS A 157 19.01 17.71 -23.71
CA LYS A 157 18.39 18.98 -24.07
C LYS A 157 16.88 18.92 -23.81
N PRO A 158 16.18 20.06 -23.70
CA PRO A 158 14.72 20.07 -23.50
C PRO A 158 13.97 19.18 -24.50
N GLU A 159 14.36 19.22 -25.78
CA GLU A 159 13.74 18.40 -26.83
C GLU A 159 13.88 16.88 -26.62
N ASP A 160 14.85 16.42 -25.82
CA ASP A 160 15.05 14.99 -25.53
C ASP A 160 14.07 14.47 -24.46
N PHE A 161 13.48 15.34 -23.63
CA PHE A 161 12.65 14.93 -22.50
C PHE A 161 11.29 15.65 -22.36
N ASP A 162 11.03 16.72 -23.11
CA ASP A 162 9.78 17.52 -23.02
C ASP A 162 8.49 16.70 -23.08
N ASN A 163 8.53 15.55 -23.78
CA ASN A 163 7.44 14.60 -23.94
C ASN A 163 7.84 13.15 -23.61
N VAL A 164 8.79 12.94 -22.69
CA VAL A 164 9.32 11.60 -22.36
C VAL A 164 8.22 10.57 -22.00
N GLN A 165 7.16 11.03 -21.32
CA GLN A 165 5.99 10.21 -20.99
C GLN A 165 5.27 9.60 -22.20
N SER A 166 5.34 10.20 -23.39
CA SER A 166 4.68 9.65 -24.59
C SER A 166 5.36 8.40 -25.14
N LEU A 167 6.57 8.07 -24.66
CA LEU A 167 7.26 6.82 -24.99
C LEU A 167 6.59 5.60 -24.35
N LEU A 168 5.75 5.80 -23.32
CA LEU A 168 5.00 4.76 -22.60
C LEU A 168 3.71 4.35 -23.33
N THR A 169 3.82 3.95 -24.60
CA THR A 169 2.67 3.61 -25.46
C THR A 169 1.90 2.35 -25.05
N ASN A 170 2.49 1.47 -24.23
CA ASN A 170 1.95 0.16 -23.85
C ASN A 170 1.28 0.15 -22.46
N CYS A 171 1.03 1.32 -21.87
CA CYS A 171 0.33 1.46 -20.58
C CYS A 171 -0.47 2.76 -20.48
N VAL A 172 -1.34 2.84 -19.47
CA VAL A 172 -1.89 4.11 -18.97
C VAL A 172 -0.90 4.67 -17.95
N TYR A 173 -0.22 5.76 -18.30
CA TYR A 173 0.58 6.53 -17.36
C TYR A 173 -0.32 7.48 -16.54
N LEU A 174 -0.13 7.51 -15.22
CA LEU A 174 -0.84 8.39 -14.29
C LEU A 174 0.14 9.30 -13.54
N GLN A 175 -0.21 10.57 -13.40
CA GLN A 175 0.52 11.53 -12.59
C GLN A 175 -0.44 12.62 -12.10
N ASP A 176 -0.77 12.58 -10.81
CA ASP A 176 -1.81 13.41 -10.20
C ASP A 176 -3.18 13.27 -10.92
N SER A 177 -3.52 12.03 -11.33
CA SER A 177 -4.66 11.71 -12.21
C SER A 177 -5.25 10.32 -11.97
N ASP A 178 -6.50 10.08 -12.38
CA ASP A 178 -7.13 8.75 -12.35
C ASP A 178 -7.61 8.20 -13.70
N VAL A 179 -7.82 6.89 -13.74
CA VAL A 179 -8.44 6.13 -14.83
C VAL A 179 -9.41 5.09 -14.28
N THR A 180 -10.50 4.81 -14.99
CA THR A 180 -11.42 3.70 -14.66
C THR A 180 -11.14 2.50 -15.55
N ILE A 181 -10.70 1.38 -14.95
CA ILE A 181 -10.37 0.13 -15.65
C ILE A 181 -11.21 -1.00 -15.07
N LYS A 182 -11.97 -1.70 -15.92
CA LYS A 182 -12.89 -2.80 -15.52
C LYS A 182 -13.85 -2.42 -14.38
N GLY A 183 -14.23 -1.14 -14.32
CA GLY A 183 -15.08 -0.55 -13.27
C GLY A 183 -14.33 -0.01 -12.05
N PHE A 184 -13.07 -0.41 -11.82
CA PHE A 184 -12.26 0.10 -10.70
C PHE A 184 -11.73 1.49 -11.01
N ARG A 185 -11.88 2.43 -10.07
CA ARG A 185 -11.24 3.76 -10.16
C ARG A 185 -9.84 3.71 -9.58
N ILE A 186 -8.83 3.96 -10.42
CA ILE A 186 -7.40 3.88 -10.09
C ILE A 186 -6.78 5.27 -10.17
N TYR A 187 -6.33 5.83 -9.04
CA TYR A 187 -5.63 7.12 -9.00
C TYR A 187 -4.13 6.92 -8.79
N GLY A 188 -3.30 7.63 -9.54
CA GLY A 188 -1.83 7.50 -9.49
C GLY A 188 -1.10 8.83 -9.30
N THR A 189 -0.10 8.85 -8.42
CA THR A 189 0.72 10.03 -8.15
C THR A 189 2.15 9.67 -7.68
N PRO A 190 3.21 10.34 -8.18
CA PRO A 190 4.60 9.94 -7.95
C PRO A 190 5.23 10.50 -6.66
N TRP A 191 4.60 11.49 -6.01
CA TRP A 191 5.27 12.30 -4.99
C TRP A 191 5.73 11.51 -3.76
N THR A 192 6.88 11.87 -3.21
CA THR A 192 7.44 11.27 -1.99
C THR A 192 7.99 12.34 -1.04
N PRO A 193 8.04 12.05 0.28
CA PRO A 193 8.82 12.86 1.21
C PRO A 193 10.29 12.95 0.77
N TRP A 194 10.85 14.15 0.81
CA TRP A 194 12.22 14.42 0.37
C TRP A 194 13.25 13.42 0.91
N PHE A 195 14.05 12.88 -0.01
CA PHE A 195 15.13 11.93 0.25
C PHE A 195 16.26 12.12 -0.76
N ASN A 196 17.42 12.57 -0.29
CA ASN A 196 18.68 12.66 -1.06
C ASN A 196 18.68 13.54 -2.33
N GLY A 197 17.61 14.27 -2.65
CA GLY A 197 17.54 15.16 -3.80
C GLY A 197 17.35 14.41 -5.13
N TRP A 198 16.37 13.50 -5.16
CA TRP A 198 15.86 12.84 -6.36
C TRP A 198 14.57 13.54 -6.86
N GLY A 199 14.00 13.06 -7.97
CA GLY A 199 12.77 13.61 -8.55
C GLY A 199 11.54 13.36 -7.68
N PHE A 200 10.47 14.14 -7.91
CA PHE A 200 9.18 14.03 -7.22
C PHE A 200 9.25 14.12 -5.68
N ASN A 201 10.31 14.73 -5.16
CA ASN A 201 10.55 14.93 -3.74
C ASN A 201 9.94 16.25 -3.26
N LEU A 202 9.06 16.20 -2.25
CA LEU A 202 8.51 17.40 -1.61
C LEU A 202 8.79 17.42 -0.09
N PRO A 203 8.86 18.60 0.54
CA PRO A 203 8.89 18.73 2.00
C PRO A 203 7.68 18.05 2.66
N ARG A 204 7.90 17.45 3.84
CA ARG A 204 6.82 16.88 4.67
C ARG A 204 5.84 17.96 5.15
N GLY A 205 4.62 17.56 5.49
CA GLY A 205 3.55 18.48 5.85
C GLY A 205 2.82 19.02 4.63
N GLN A 206 2.59 20.35 4.58
CA GLN A 206 1.64 20.95 3.65
C GLN A 206 1.91 20.65 2.18
N SER A 207 3.17 20.69 1.72
CA SER A 207 3.52 20.46 0.31
C SER A 207 3.10 19.08 -0.21
N LEU A 208 3.19 18.05 0.63
CA LEU A 208 2.66 16.72 0.31
C LEU A 208 1.14 16.65 0.50
N LEU A 209 0.59 17.28 1.55
CA LEU A 209 -0.85 17.33 1.78
C LEU A 209 -1.60 17.97 0.60
N ASP A 210 -1.04 19.00 -0.03
CA ASP A 210 -1.61 19.64 -1.22
C ASP A 210 -1.75 18.65 -2.38
N LYS A 211 -0.79 17.72 -2.54
CA LYS A 211 -0.87 16.62 -3.52
C LYS A 211 -1.88 15.54 -3.09
N TRP A 212 -1.92 15.19 -1.81
CA TRP A 212 -2.89 14.21 -1.29
C TRP A 212 -4.33 14.72 -1.33
N ASN A 213 -4.55 16.03 -1.26
CA ASN A 213 -5.86 16.66 -1.42
C ASN A 213 -6.42 16.50 -2.84
N LEU A 214 -5.57 16.28 -3.85
CA LEU A 214 -6.00 15.99 -5.23
C LEU A 214 -6.59 14.57 -5.38
N VAL A 215 -6.23 13.64 -4.49
CA VAL A 215 -6.77 12.27 -4.51
C VAL A 215 -8.28 12.32 -4.23
N PRO A 216 -9.16 11.95 -5.17
CA PRO A 216 -10.60 12.07 -4.99
C PRO A 216 -11.15 10.97 -4.08
N GLU A 217 -12.34 11.18 -3.54
CA GLU A 217 -13.10 10.13 -2.85
C GLU A 217 -13.64 9.11 -3.86
N GLY A 218 -13.92 7.88 -3.39
CA GLY A 218 -14.40 6.78 -4.24
C GLY A 218 -13.33 6.17 -5.17
N VAL A 219 -12.04 6.37 -4.86
CA VAL A 219 -10.93 5.63 -5.49
C VAL A 219 -10.89 4.21 -4.92
N ASP A 220 -10.94 3.19 -5.78
CA ASP A 220 -10.78 1.79 -5.35
C ASP A 220 -9.31 1.46 -5.08
N ILE A 221 -8.42 1.97 -5.93
CA ILE A 221 -6.98 1.65 -5.95
C ILE A 221 -6.19 2.95 -5.99
N LEU A 222 -5.41 3.20 -4.94
CA LEU A 222 -4.43 4.27 -4.90
C LEU A 222 -3.05 3.72 -5.24
N MET A 223 -2.37 4.35 -6.19
CA MET A 223 -0.96 4.13 -6.51
C MET A 223 -0.15 5.36 -6.07
N THR A 224 0.79 5.16 -5.14
CA THR A 224 1.83 6.16 -4.84
C THR A 224 3.20 5.51 -4.97
N HIS A 225 4.25 6.26 -5.25
CA HIS A 225 5.58 5.66 -5.31
C HIS A 225 6.08 5.26 -3.91
N GLY A 226 6.05 6.19 -2.95
CA GLY A 226 6.44 5.93 -1.55
C GLY A 226 5.28 5.52 -0.64
N PRO A 227 5.58 4.96 0.56
CA PRO A 227 4.59 4.44 1.50
C PRO A 227 3.91 5.52 2.37
N PRO A 228 2.70 5.24 2.90
CA PRO A 228 2.15 5.96 4.05
C PRO A 228 2.88 5.55 5.34
N LEU A 229 2.85 6.42 6.36
CA LEU A 229 3.50 6.13 7.65
C LEU A 229 3.00 4.79 8.26
N GLY A 230 3.92 3.97 8.76
CA GLY A 230 3.62 2.76 9.53
C GLY A 230 3.41 1.49 8.71
N PHE A 231 3.07 1.61 7.42
CA PHE A 231 2.83 0.47 6.53
C PHE A 231 4.03 0.29 5.59
N ARG A 232 4.81 -0.77 5.84
CA ARG A 232 5.95 -1.19 4.99
C ARG A 232 7.02 -0.10 4.74
N ASP A 233 7.20 0.80 5.70
CA ASP A 233 8.02 2.03 5.61
C ASP A 233 9.17 2.10 6.64
N TRP A 234 9.56 0.96 7.22
CA TRP A 234 10.67 0.87 8.16
C TRP A 234 11.99 0.67 7.42
N VAL A 235 12.96 1.56 7.65
CA VAL A 235 14.32 1.48 7.08
C VAL A 235 15.27 1.00 8.18
N PRO A 236 15.69 -0.28 8.21
CA PRO A 236 16.49 -0.86 9.30
C PRO A 236 17.85 -0.18 9.49
N LYS A 237 18.47 0.27 8.39
CA LYS A 237 19.79 0.93 8.40
C LYS A 237 19.76 2.29 9.12
N GLU A 238 18.62 2.97 9.07
CA GLU A 238 18.42 4.30 9.64
C GLU A 238 17.62 4.27 10.96
N LEU A 239 17.13 3.07 11.36
CA LEU A 239 16.31 2.85 12.56
C LEU A 239 15.07 3.76 12.65
N GLN A 240 14.48 4.10 11.50
CA GLN A 240 13.35 5.03 11.43
C GLN A 240 12.24 4.57 10.47
N ARG A 241 11.08 5.22 10.65
CA ARG A 241 9.92 5.16 9.74
C ARG A 241 10.01 6.34 8.77
N VAL A 242 9.86 6.08 7.47
CA VAL A 242 10.01 7.11 6.43
C VAL A 242 8.71 7.41 5.67
N GLY A 243 7.62 6.71 5.94
CA GLY A 243 6.34 6.93 5.26
C GLY A 243 5.75 8.31 5.54
N CYS A 244 4.80 8.75 4.70
CA CYS A 244 4.16 10.05 4.84
C CYS A 244 3.00 10.03 5.84
N VAL A 245 3.00 10.96 6.80
CA VAL A 245 1.96 11.14 7.83
C VAL A 245 0.66 11.63 7.19
N GLU A 246 0.76 12.59 6.28
CA GLU A 246 -0.37 13.22 5.61
C GLU A 246 -1.05 12.23 4.65
N LEU A 247 -0.26 11.34 4.01
CA LEU A 247 -0.76 10.25 3.16
C LEU A 247 -1.52 9.22 3.99
N LEU A 248 -0.96 8.77 5.13
CA LEU A 248 -1.67 7.84 6.04
C LEU A 248 -3.02 8.41 6.48
N ASN A 249 -3.04 9.67 6.92
CA ASN A 249 -4.28 10.34 7.33
C ASN A 249 -5.28 10.42 6.16
N THR A 250 -4.82 10.76 4.95
CA THR A 250 -5.66 10.83 3.75
C THR A 250 -6.27 9.49 3.41
N VAL A 251 -5.46 8.42 3.40
CA VAL A 251 -5.89 7.05 3.10
C VAL A 251 -6.91 6.55 4.12
N GLN A 252 -6.60 6.62 5.42
CA GLN A 252 -7.46 6.02 6.44
C GLN A 252 -8.72 6.83 6.77
N LYS A 253 -8.67 8.17 6.69
CA LYS A 253 -9.74 9.05 7.19
C LYS A 253 -10.62 9.65 6.10
N ARG A 254 -10.15 9.72 4.85
CA ARG A 254 -10.87 10.39 3.75
C ARG A 254 -11.10 9.48 2.55
N VAL A 255 -10.03 9.05 1.87
CA VAL A 255 -10.14 8.35 0.57
C VAL A 255 -10.62 6.91 0.75
N ARG A 256 -10.05 6.19 1.72
CA ARG A 256 -10.35 4.79 2.06
C ARG A 256 -10.43 3.88 0.81
N PRO A 257 -9.32 3.73 0.06
CA PRO A 257 -9.27 2.78 -1.04
C PRO A 257 -9.28 1.34 -0.53
N LYS A 258 -9.65 0.38 -1.37
CA LYS A 258 -9.55 -1.06 -1.07
C LYS A 258 -8.09 -1.52 -1.12
N LEU A 259 -7.32 -0.94 -2.04
CA LEU A 259 -5.90 -1.19 -2.23
C LEU A 259 -5.11 0.12 -2.28
N HIS A 260 -4.05 0.21 -1.50
CA HIS A 260 -2.99 1.19 -1.65
C HIS A 260 -1.70 0.45 -2.03
N ALA A 261 -1.29 0.57 -3.29
CA ALA A 261 -0.09 -0.05 -3.83
C ALA A 261 1.04 0.99 -3.94
N PHE A 262 2.26 0.61 -3.58
CA PHE A 262 3.45 1.46 -3.59
C PHE A 262 4.76 0.63 -3.61
N GLY A 263 5.91 1.32 -3.54
CA GLY A 263 7.24 0.74 -3.48
C GLY A 263 8.23 1.68 -2.76
N GLY A 264 9.38 1.96 -3.40
CA GLY A 264 10.45 2.87 -2.96
C GLY A 264 11.28 2.37 -1.77
N ILE A 265 10.66 1.77 -0.76
CA ILE A 265 11.34 1.23 0.43
C ILE A 265 11.54 -0.27 0.25
N HIS A 266 12.70 -0.67 -0.28
CA HIS A 266 12.99 -2.06 -0.69
C HIS A 266 12.95 -3.05 0.49
N GLU A 267 13.37 -2.63 1.70
CA GLU A 267 13.24 -3.43 2.93
C GLU A 267 11.78 -3.69 3.32
N GLY A 268 10.88 -2.88 2.79
CA GLY A 268 9.45 -2.92 3.05
C GLY A 268 8.67 -3.94 2.21
N TYR A 269 9.23 -4.59 1.19
CA TYR A 269 8.49 -5.51 0.29
C TYR A 269 7.51 -6.44 1.04
N GLY A 270 6.26 -6.51 0.58
CA GLY A 270 5.19 -7.36 1.15
C GLY A 270 3.89 -6.60 1.48
N ILE A 271 2.94 -7.33 2.09
CA ILE A 271 1.55 -6.87 2.28
C ILE A 271 1.23 -6.62 3.75
N MET A 272 0.44 -5.58 4.03
CA MET A 272 -0.22 -5.34 5.32
C MET A 272 -1.67 -4.87 5.13
N THR A 273 -2.48 -4.87 6.19
CA THR A 273 -3.84 -4.31 6.19
C THR A 273 -4.19 -3.61 7.50
N ASP A 274 -5.07 -2.62 7.45
CA ASP A 274 -5.75 -2.02 8.61
C ASP A 274 -7.18 -2.59 8.80
N GLY A 275 -7.46 -3.76 8.25
CA GLY A 275 -8.79 -4.38 8.28
C GLY A 275 -9.79 -3.80 7.28
N PHE A 276 -9.43 -2.74 6.55
CA PHE A 276 -10.21 -2.23 5.42
C PHE A 276 -9.35 -2.06 4.16
N THR A 277 -8.30 -1.25 4.27
CA THR A 277 -7.34 -1.00 3.20
C THR A 277 -6.30 -2.12 3.20
N THR A 278 -5.97 -2.65 2.02
CA THR A 278 -4.77 -3.48 1.83
C THR A 278 -3.63 -2.59 1.35
N PHE A 279 -2.47 -2.66 2.00
CA PHE A 279 -1.26 -1.91 1.67
C PHE A 279 -0.22 -2.87 1.09
N ILE A 280 0.16 -2.68 -0.18
CA ILE A 280 1.14 -3.52 -0.87
C ILE A 280 2.37 -2.68 -1.18
N ASN A 281 3.50 -3.02 -0.54
CA ASN A 281 4.82 -2.62 -1.02
C ASN A 281 5.31 -3.68 -2.01
N ALA A 282 5.43 -3.32 -3.29
CA ALA A 282 5.79 -4.22 -4.38
C ALA A 282 7.22 -3.99 -4.90
N SER A 283 8.12 -3.43 -4.09
CA SER A 283 9.52 -3.21 -4.46
C SER A 283 10.17 -4.50 -4.95
N THR A 284 10.45 -4.57 -6.25
CA THR A 284 10.92 -5.76 -6.95
C THR A 284 12.44 -5.89 -6.80
N CYS A 285 13.15 -4.77 -6.86
CA CYS A 285 14.52 -4.71 -6.39
C CYS A 285 14.60 -4.86 -4.86
N THR A 286 15.62 -5.59 -4.43
CA THR A 286 16.07 -5.65 -3.03
C THR A 286 17.02 -4.49 -2.72
N VAL A 287 17.47 -4.37 -1.47
CA VAL A 287 18.55 -3.44 -1.07
C VAL A 287 19.88 -3.65 -1.81
N SER A 288 20.05 -4.80 -2.48
CA SER A 288 21.20 -5.12 -3.32
C SER A 288 20.98 -4.81 -4.81
N PHE A 289 19.90 -4.08 -5.16
CA PHE A 289 19.50 -3.74 -6.53
C PHE A 289 19.41 -4.96 -7.46
N GLN A 290 18.93 -6.08 -6.91
CA GLN A 290 18.60 -7.30 -7.65
C GLN A 290 17.08 -7.48 -7.70
N PRO A 291 16.47 -7.69 -8.88
CA PRO A 291 15.01 -7.80 -9.08
C PRO A 291 14.49 -9.18 -8.67
N THR A 292 14.71 -9.55 -7.41
CA THR A 292 14.48 -10.92 -6.90
C THR A 292 13.26 -11.05 -5.99
N ASN A 293 12.63 -9.94 -5.61
CA ASN A 293 11.33 -10.01 -4.94
C ASN A 293 10.26 -10.37 -5.99
N PRO A 294 9.44 -11.41 -5.77
CA PRO A 294 8.44 -11.83 -6.75
C PRO A 294 7.32 -10.78 -6.89
N PRO A 295 6.78 -10.55 -8.11
CA PRO A 295 5.55 -9.76 -8.28
C PRO A 295 4.43 -10.23 -7.35
N ILE A 296 3.73 -9.29 -6.69
CA ILE A 296 2.62 -9.64 -5.78
C ILE A 296 1.32 -9.70 -6.58
N VAL A 297 0.57 -10.80 -6.46
CA VAL A 297 -0.79 -10.90 -7.02
C VAL A 297 -1.84 -10.62 -5.94
N PHE A 298 -2.89 -9.88 -6.31
CA PHE A 298 -3.97 -9.52 -5.40
C PHE A 298 -5.31 -9.47 -6.15
N ASP A 299 -6.33 -10.16 -5.60
CA ASP A 299 -7.64 -10.27 -6.22
C ASP A 299 -8.64 -9.33 -5.54
N LEU A 300 -9.29 -8.45 -6.31
CA LEU A 300 -10.41 -7.63 -5.83
C LEU A 300 -11.73 -8.07 -6.48
N PRO A 301 -12.85 -8.08 -5.74
CA PRO A 301 -14.16 -8.29 -6.32
C PRO A 301 -14.47 -7.17 -7.32
N ASN A 302 -14.94 -7.54 -8.51
CA ASN A 302 -15.34 -6.59 -9.53
C ASN A 302 -16.43 -5.66 -8.97
N PRO A 303 -16.38 -4.34 -9.21
CA PRO A 303 -17.47 -3.45 -8.86
C PRO A 303 -18.76 -3.93 -9.51
N SER A 304 -19.83 -4.02 -8.71
CA SER A 304 -21.16 -4.30 -9.23
C SER A 304 -21.54 -3.22 -10.23
N SER A 305 -21.93 -3.62 -11.43
CA SER A 305 -22.46 -2.71 -12.45
C SER A 305 -23.73 -2.05 -11.91
N SER A 306 -23.62 -0.76 -11.57
CA SER A 306 -24.72 0.15 -11.23
C SER A 306 -25.50 0.55 -12.48
#